data_AF-K1TS07-F1
#
_entry.id   AF-K1TS07-F1
#
_cell.length_a   1.000
_cell.length_b   1.000
_cell.length_c   1.000
_cell.angle_alpha   90.00
_cell.angle_beta   90.00
_cell.angle_gamma   90.00
#
_symmetry.space_group_name_H-M   'P 1'
#
loop_
_entity.id
_entity.type
_entity.pdbx_description
1 polymer ?
#
loop_
_entity_poly.entity_id
_entity_poly.type
_entity_poly.pdbx_seq_one_letter_code
_entity_poly.pdbx_strand_id
1 'polypeptide(L)'
;LLQRQASAVSCDRGKWTDYIFAKGVPAHASMPELGVNAAGVTFECMEKAGFEDDFVKFYNEHIGTSCDGAGVGLKFEDKYGVLTLCNGIVKTEDGIISCTIDIRVPVTLKAADVRTMCEARLEDENGRIEIGEIGDPLFFPRESPLVNALYKAYVDVTGDTEHEPMVIGG
;
A
#
# COMPACT_ATOMS: atom_id res chain seq x y z
N LEU A 1 20.36 1.70 -0.76
CA LEU A 1 19.80 1.44 0.59
C LEU A 1 19.57 2.79 1.26
N LEU A 2 18.47 3.46 0.91
CA LEU A 2 18.10 4.78 1.43
C LEU A 2 17.31 4.59 2.72
N GLN A 3 17.89 5.00 3.85
CA GLN A 3 17.19 5.17 5.12
C GLN A 3 16.11 6.24 4.95
N ARG A 4 14.87 5.82 4.67
CA ARG A 4 13.71 6.70 4.74
C ARG A 4 13.22 6.73 6.19
N GLN A 5 13.85 7.55 7.01
CA GLN A 5 13.42 7.74 8.40
C GLN A 5 12.19 8.65 8.45
N ALA A 6 11.20 8.24 9.24
CA ALA A 6 10.16 9.15 9.73
C ALA A 6 10.82 10.37 10.40
N SER A 7 10.26 11.56 10.22
CA SER A 7 10.94 12.81 10.56
C SER A 7 11.10 13.08 12.06
N ALA A 8 10.46 12.27 12.92
CA ALA A 8 10.74 12.17 14.35
C ALA A 8 9.91 11.02 14.93
N VAL A 9 10.52 10.21 15.82
CA VAL A 9 9.82 9.43 16.84
C VAL A 9 10.23 10.02 18.19
N SER A 10 9.28 10.62 18.92
CA SER A 10 9.54 11.22 20.24
C SER A 10 8.72 10.51 21.32
N CYS A 11 9.34 10.30 22.48
CA CYS A 11 8.70 9.78 23.70
C CYS A 11 8.78 10.88 24.77
N ASP A 12 7.63 11.36 25.26
CA ASP A 12 7.55 12.25 26.43
C ASP A 12 7.09 11.43 27.65
N ARG A 13 7.91 11.42 28.70
CA ARG A 13 7.65 10.66 29.92
C ARG A 13 7.05 11.58 30.98
N GLY A 14 5.75 11.82 30.88
CA GLY A 14 4.96 12.39 31.97
C GLY A 14 4.64 11.36 33.04
N LYS A 15 4.29 11.80 34.26
CA LYS A 15 3.73 10.89 35.28
C LYS A 15 2.43 10.28 34.72
N TRP A 16 2.51 9.04 34.25
CA TRP A 16 1.44 8.08 33.89
C TRP A 16 1.02 7.94 32.41
N THR A 17 1.64 8.60 31.43
CA THR A 17 1.32 8.32 30.01
C THR A 17 2.53 8.58 29.12
N ASP A 18 2.97 7.53 28.41
CA ASP A 18 3.98 7.62 27.36
C ASP A 18 3.27 7.84 26.01
N TYR A 19 3.73 8.83 25.24
CA TYR A 19 3.23 9.10 23.89
C TYR A 19 4.29 8.77 22.85
N ILE A 20 3.88 8.10 21.78
CA ILE A 20 4.70 7.90 20.58
C ILE A 20 4.09 8.74 19.47
N PHE A 21 4.90 9.62 18.88
CA PHE A 21 4.51 10.43 17.74
C PHE A 21 5.42 10.10 16.56
N ALA A 22 4.83 9.76 15.40
CA ALA A 22 5.56 9.57 14.15
C ALA A 22 5.01 10.48 13.06
N LYS A 23 5.90 11.18 12.35
CA LYS A 23 5.56 11.96 11.16
C LYS A 23 6.08 11.28 9.90
N GLY A 24 5.15 10.81 9.08
CA GLY A 24 5.42 10.21 7.78
C GLY A 24 5.52 11.23 6.65
N VAL A 25 5.65 10.72 5.42
CA VAL A 25 5.60 11.49 4.17
C VAL A 25 4.38 10.99 3.38
N PRO A 26 3.38 11.86 3.08
CA PRO A 26 2.19 11.44 2.36
C PRO A 26 2.53 11.08 0.91
N ALA A 27 1.84 10.07 0.38
CA ALA A 27 1.91 9.67 -1.02
C ALA A 27 0.55 9.11 -1.48
N HIS A 28 0.34 9.08 -2.79
CA HIS A 28 -0.84 8.46 -3.37
C HIS A 28 -0.78 6.94 -3.19
N ALA A 29 -1.92 6.28 -2.95
CA ALA A 29 -1.98 4.83 -2.70
C ALA A 29 -1.48 3.98 -3.89
N SER A 30 -1.46 4.55 -5.09
CA SER A 30 -0.89 3.93 -6.29
C SER A 30 0.62 4.04 -6.43
N MET A 31 1.26 4.89 -5.62
CA MET A 31 2.71 5.08 -5.57
C MET A 31 3.17 5.21 -4.10
N PRO A 32 2.83 4.25 -3.23
CA PRO A 32 3.09 4.34 -1.80
C PRO A 32 4.60 4.37 -1.49
N GLU A 33 5.44 3.86 -2.41
CA GLU A 33 6.90 3.91 -2.36
C GLU A 33 7.47 5.32 -2.50
N LEU A 34 6.68 6.34 -2.83
CA LEU A 34 7.10 7.74 -2.78
C LEU A 34 6.94 8.33 -1.37
N GLY A 35 6.19 7.66 -0.49
CA GLY A 35 5.90 8.10 0.86
C GLY A 35 6.70 7.39 1.95
N VAL A 36 6.28 7.66 3.19
CA VAL A 36 6.67 6.93 4.40
C VAL A 36 5.42 6.81 5.27
N ASN A 37 4.92 5.60 5.46
CA ASN A 37 3.73 5.35 6.27
C ASN A 37 4.04 5.51 7.76
N ALA A 38 3.45 6.53 8.40
CA ALA A 38 3.69 6.82 9.82
C ALA A 38 3.24 5.69 10.75
N ALA A 39 2.13 5.01 10.43
CA ALA A 39 1.63 3.89 11.21
C ALA A 39 2.56 2.68 11.10
N GLY A 40 2.97 2.33 9.88
CA GLY A 40 3.91 1.23 9.66
C GLY A 40 5.24 1.43 10.39
N VAL A 41 5.80 2.65 10.37
CA VAL A 41 7.02 2.96 11.14
C VAL A 41 6.77 2.89 12.64
N THR A 42 5.60 3.32 13.12
CA THR A 42 5.26 3.29 14.55
C THR A 42 5.20 1.86 15.06
N PHE A 43 4.52 0.95 14.36
CA PHE A 43 4.42 -0.45 14.75
C PHE A 43 5.78 -1.17 14.65
N GLU A 44 6.59 -0.87 13.63
CA GLU A 44 7.96 -1.37 13.54
C GLU A 44 8.82 -0.90 14.74
N CYS A 45 8.68 0.36 15.15
CA CYS A 45 9.38 0.90 16.32
C CYS A 45 8.91 0.28 17.63
N MET A 46 7.60 0.03 17.79
CA MET A 46 7.04 -0.62 18.98
C MET A 46 7.62 -2.02 19.17
N GLU A 47 7.64 -2.84 18.11
CA GLU A 47 8.25 -4.16 18.17
C GLU A 47 9.75 -4.10 18.51
N LYS A 48 10.51 -3.21 17.86
CA LYS A 48 11.95 -3.00 18.16
C LYS A 48 12.20 -2.52 19.59
N ALA A 49 11.24 -1.85 20.21
CA ALA A 49 11.30 -1.42 21.60
C ALA A 49 10.94 -2.54 22.60
N GLY A 50 10.57 -3.74 22.11
CA GLY A 50 10.15 -4.86 22.94
C GLY A 50 8.71 -4.76 23.43
N PHE A 51 7.87 -3.98 22.74
CA PHE A 51 6.44 -3.94 23.04
C PHE A 51 5.77 -5.22 22.51
N GLU A 52 5.24 -6.03 23.42
CA GLU A 52 4.55 -7.28 23.09
C GLU A 52 3.04 -7.02 22.99
N ASP A 53 2.53 -6.92 21.77
CA ASP A 53 1.12 -6.75 21.47
C ASP A 53 0.75 -7.52 20.20
N ASP A 54 -0.38 -8.21 20.24
CA ASP A 54 -0.80 -9.13 19.17
C ASP A 54 -1.08 -8.37 17.87
N PHE A 55 -1.71 -7.19 17.93
CA PHE A 55 -1.95 -6.37 16.75
C PHE A 55 -0.64 -5.85 16.16
N VAL A 56 0.32 -5.41 16.99
CA VAL A 56 1.64 -4.96 16.50
C VAL A 56 2.37 -6.09 15.77
N LYS A 57 2.37 -7.31 16.33
CA LYS A 57 2.97 -8.49 15.68
C LYS A 57 2.28 -8.80 14.36
N PHE A 58 0.94 -8.90 14.37
CA PHE A 58 0.13 -9.15 13.17
C PHE A 58 0.40 -8.11 12.08
N TYR A 59 0.38 -6.83 12.45
CA TYR A 59 0.63 -5.73 11.54
C TYR A 59 2.01 -5.84 10.90
N ASN A 60 3.06 -6.04 11.70
CA ASN A 60 4.43 -6.07 11.18
C ASN A 60 4.72 -7.30 10.33
N GLU A 61 4.12 -8.44 10.64
CA GLU A 61 4.27 -9.68 9.87
C GLU A 61 3.59 -9.60 8.50
N HIS A 62 2.34 -9.13 8.44
CA HIS A 62 1.52 -9.21 7.22
C HIS A 62 1.56 -7.94 6.36
N ILE A 63 1.68 -6.76 6.98
CA ILE A 63 1.61 -5.46 6.31
C ILE A 63 2.98 -4.78 6.36
N GLY A 64 3.46 -4.54 7.58
CA GLY A 64 4.74 -3.90 7.88
C GLY A 64 4.90 -2.53 7.21
N THR A 65 6.11 -2.27 6.76
CA THR A 65 6.49 -1.06 6.01
C THR A 65 6.60 -1.30 4.51
N SER A 66 6.33 -2.52 4.04
CA SER A 66 6.39 -2.85 2.62
C SER A 66 5.23 -2.21 1.85
N CYS A 67 5.46 -1.99 0.57
CA CYS A 67 4.51 -1.39 -0.37
C CYS A 67 4.03 -2.38 -1.44
N ASP A 68 4.52 -3.62 -1.42
CA ASP A 68 4.36 -4.61 -2.51
C ASP A 68 3.46 -5.80 -2.14
N GLY A 69 2.90 -5.83 -0.93
CA GLY A 69 2.04 -6.91 -0.46
C GLY A 69 2.74 -8.25 -0.19
N ALA A 70 4.07 -8.28 -0.08
CA ALA A 70 4.81 -9.51 0.17
C ALA A 70 4.39 -10.26 1.44
N GLY A 71 4.05 -9.54 2.53
CA GLY A 71 3.66 -10.15 3.81
C GLY A 71 2.39 -11.02 3.70
N VAL A 72 1.46 -10.63 2.84
CA VAL A 72 0.23 -11.41 2.54
C VAL A 72 0.35 -12.27 1.27
N GLY A 73 1.56 -12.39 0.67
CA GLY A 73 1.78 -13.20 -0.52
C GLY A 73 1.27 -12.58 -1.84
N LEU A 74 1.03 -11.26 -1.88
CA LEU A 74 0.51 -10.55 -3.04
C LEU A 74 1.57 -9.90 -3.94
N LYS A 75 2.86 -10.07 -3.61
CA LYS A 75 3.93 -9.49 -4.43
C LYS A 75 3.88 -10.03 -5.86
N PHE A 76 3.55 -9.16 -6.80
CA PHE A 76 3.35 -9.49 -8.20
C PHE A 76 3.71 -8.30 -9.10
N GLU A 77 4.23 -8.60 -10.29
CA GLU A 77 4.57 -7.63 -11.32
C GLU A 77 4.27 -8.24 -12.69
N ASP A 78 3.63 -7.46 -13.55
CA ASP A 78 3.51 -7.76 -14.98
C ASP A 78 4.10 -6.62 -15.82
N LYS A 79 3.96 -6.71 -17.14
CA LYS A 79 4.49 -5.70 -18.07
C LYS A 79 3.78 -4.33 -18.01
N TYR A 80 2.66 -4.23 -17.29
CA TYR A 80 1.86 -3.02 -17.12
C TYR A 80 2.07 -2.37 -15.76
N GLY A 81 2.54 -3.12 -14.76
CA GLY A 81 2.88 -2.55 -13.46
C GLY A 81 3.15 -3.57 -12.36
N VAL A 82 3.49 -3.02 -11.20
CA VAL A 82 3.64 -3.75 -9.94
C VAL A 82 2.36 -3.66 -9.12
N LEU A 83 2.06 -4.72 -8.36
CA LEU A 83 1.04 -4.64 -7.32
C LEU A 83 1.52 -3.70 -6.22
N THR A 84 0.66 -2.75 -5.83
CA THR A 84 0.91 -1.91 -4.65
C THR A 84 -0.05 -2.27 -3.53
N LEU A 85 0.45 -2.20 -2.29
CA LEU A 85 -0.31 -2.33 -1.06
C LEU A 85 -0.05 -1.08 -0.22
N CYS A 86 -1.10 -0.33 0.09
CA CYS A 86 -1.02 0.89 0.88
C CYS A 86 -2.02 0.83 2.05
N ASN A 87 -1.52 0.70 3.28
CA ASN A 87 -2.35 0.91 4.45
C ASN A 87 -2.61 2.42 4.66
N GLY A 88 -3.75 2.92 4.20
CA GLY A 88 -4.06 4.35 4.18
C GLY A 88 -4.62 4.89 5.49
N ILE A 89 -5.31 4.05 6.28
CA ILE A 89 -6.01 4.47 7.49
C ILE A 89 -5.78 3.44 8.59
N VAL A 90 -5.40 3.92 9.77
CA VAL A 90 -5.44 3.15 11.01
C VAL A 90 -6.36 3.87 11.98
N LYS A 91 -7.36 3.16 12.51
CA LYS A 91 -8.35 3.71 13.43
C LYS A 91 -8.50 2.80 14.64
N THR A 92 -8.63 3.41 15.83
CA THR A 92 -9.05 2.73 17.04
C THR A 92 -10.43 3.23 17.44
N GLU A 93 -11.39 2.33 17.62
CA GLU A 93 -12.77 2.63 18.04
C GLU A 93 -13.29 1.48 18.89
N ASP A 94 -13.91 1.78 20.03
CA ASP A 94 -14.47 0.77 20.96
C ASP A 94 -13.49 -0.36 21.35
N GLY A 95 -12.20 -0.03 21.45
CA GLY A 95 -11.14 -0.99 21.79
C GLY A 95 -10.68 -1.87 20.61
N ILE A 96 -11.19 -1.64 19.40
CA ILE A 96 -10.82 -2.37 18.18
C ILE A 96 -9.91 -1.50 17.34
N ILE A 97 -8.76 -2.03 16.95
CA ILE A 97 -7.88 -1.40 15.95
C ILE A 97 -8.23 -1.96 14.58
N SER A 98 -8.41 -1.09 13.59
CA SER A 98 -8.73 -1.45 12.22
C SER A 98 -7.81 -0.73 11.23
N CYS A 99 -7.52 -1.41 10.11
CA CYS A 99 -6.76 -0.85 9.00
C CYS A 99 -7.61 -0.83 7.74
N THR A 100 -7.47 0.22 6.93
CA THR A 100 -8.02 0.26 5.56
C THR A 100 -6.87 0.24 4.59
N ILE A 101 -6.81 -0.82 3.78
CA ILE A 101 -5.74 -1.09 2.84
C ILE A 101 -6.28 -0.89 1.42
N ASP A 102 -5.62 -0.03 0.65
CA ASP A 102 -5.82 0.12 -0.79
C ASP A 102 -4.79 -0.77 -1.49
N ILE A 103 -5.27 -1.63 -2.38
CA ILE A 103 -4.42 -2.42 -3.26
C ILE A 103 -4.64 -2.01 -4.70
N ARG A 104 -3.56 -1.97 -5.46
CA ARG A 104 -3.57 -1.77 -6.90
C ARG A 104 -3.07 -3.01 -7.57
N VAL A 105 -3.91 -3.61 -8.40
CA VAL A 105 -3.70 -4.95 -8.94
C VAL A 105 -3.37 -4.83 -10.42
N PRO A 106 -2.23 -5.39 -10.87
CA PRO A 106 -1.86 -5.34 -12.28
C PRO A 106 -2.90 -5.95 -13.21
N VAL A 107 -3.00 -5.38 -14.42
CA VAL A 107 -4.03 -5.67 -15.43
C VAL A 107 -4.20 -7.18 -15.71
N THR A 108 -3.13 -7.97 -15.58
CA THR A 108 -3.19 -9.41 -15.85
C THR A 108 -3.78 -10.25 -14.71
N LEU A 109 -3.91 -9.71 -13.50
CA LEU A 109 -4.49 -10.40 -12.34
C LEU A 109 -6.00 -10.16 -12.23
N LYS A 110 -6.73 -11.22 -11.92
CA LYS A 110 -8.16 -11.14 -11.60
C LYS A 110 -8.38 -11.23 -10.11
N ALA A 111 -9.54 -10.77 -9.65
CA ALA A 111 -9.95 -10.86 -8.25
C ALA A 111 -9.82 -12.29 -7.66
N ALA A 112 -10.11 -13.32 -8.45
CA ALA A 112 -9.96 -14.72 -8.03
C ALA A 112 -8.49 -15.13 -7.82
N ASP A 113 -7.58 -14.65 -8.66
CA ASP A 113 -6.15 -14.92 -8.55
C ASP A 113 -5.61 -14.27 -7.27
N VAL A 114 -5.94 -12.99 -7.03
CA VAL A 114 -5.56 -12.25 -5.82
C VAL A 114 -6.02 -12.99 -4.57
N ARG A 115 -7.29 -13.42 -4.51
CA ARG A 115 -7.83 -14.18 -3.37
C ARG A 115 -7.07 -15.49 -3.14
N THR A 116 -6.80 -16.24 -4.22
CA THR A 116 -6.07 -17.51 -4.15
C THR A 116 -4.63 -17.31 -3.68
N MET A 117 -3.97 -16.22 -4.08
CA MET A 117 -2.58 -15.95 -3.71
C MET A 117 -2.38 -15.70 -2.21
N CYS A 118 -3.36 -15.07 -1.56
CA CYS A 118 -3.22 -14.64 -0.17
C CYS A 118 -4.07 -15.43 0.83
N GLU A 119 -5.01 -16.28 0.42
CA GLU A 119 -5.99 -16.95 1.31
C GLU A 119 -5.37 -17.61 2.56
N ALA A 120 -4.18 -18.19 2.44
CA ALA A 120 -3.50 -18.86 3.54
C ALA A 120 -2.74 -17.92 4.51
N ARG A 121 -2.76 -16.60 4.27
CA ARG A 121 -1.98 -15.58 5.00
C ARG A 121 -2.84 -14.40 5.49
N LEU A 122 -4.15 -14.48 5.34
CA LEU A 122 -5.03 -13.39 5.75
C LEU A 122 -5.44 -13.45 7.22
N GLU A 123 -5.19 -14.55 7.92
CA GLU A 123 -5.62 -14.75 9.31
C GLU A 123 -4.63 -15.62 10.06
N ASP A 124 -4.37 -15.25 11.32
CA ASP A 124 -3.66 -16.05 12.30
C ASP A 124 -4.26 -15.80 13.71
N GLU A 125 -3.58 -16.24 14.76
CA GLU A 125 -4.06 -16.07 16.14
C GLU A 125 -4.16 -14.62 16.61
N ASN A 126 -3.51 -13.68 15.93
CA ASN A 126 -3.37 -12.28 16.32
C ASN A 126 -4.27 -11.33 15.52
N GLY A 127 -4.83 -11.76 14.39
CA GLY A 127 -5.65 -10.88 13.57
C GLY A 127 -6.16 -11.50 12.27
N ARG A 128 -6.92 -10.68 11.52
CA ARG A 128 -7.42 -11.05 10.20
C ARG A 128 -7.51 -9.87 9.24
N ILE A 129 -7.37 -10.14 7.95
CA ILE A 129 -7.53 -9.21 6.83
C ILE A 129 -8.68 -9.72 5.95
N GLU A 130 -9.70 -8.89 5.76
CA GLU A 130 -10.82 -9.22 4.90
C GLU A 130 -10.68 -8.51 3.54
N ILE A 131 -10.71 -9.28 2.45
CA ILE A 131 -10.74 -8.70 1.11
C ILE A 131 -12.17 -8.28 0.78
N GLY A 132 -12.38 -6.96 0.72
CA GLY A 132 -13.61 -6.36 0.21
C GLY A 132 -13.76 -6.55 -1.31
N GLU A 133 -13.87 -5.43 -2.02
CA GLU A 133 -14.04 -5.41 -3.48
C GLU A 133 -12.71 -5.31 -4.21
N ILE A 134 -12.54 -6.10 -5.27
CA ILE A 134 -11.47 -5.95 -6.25
C ILE A 134 -12.17 -5.67 -7.58
N GLY A 135 -12.04 -4.45 -8.08
CA GLY A 135 -12.63 -4.05 -9.35
C GLY A 135 -11.90 -4.70 -10.53
N ASP A 136 -12.62 -4.91 -11.64
CA ASP A 136 -12.01 -5.34 -12.88
C ASP A 136 -11.09 -4.25 -13.44
N PRO A 137 -9.92 -4.61 -14.00
CA PRO A 137 -9.03 -3.63 -14.60
C PRO A 137 -9.69 -2.99 -15.84
N LEU A 138 -9.77 -1.67 -15.84
CA LEU A 138 -10.20 -0.91 -17.03
C LEU A 138 -9.01 -0.72 -17.96
N PHE A 139 -8.79 -1.69 -18.85
CA PHE A 139 -7.66 -1.69 -19.76
C PHE A 139 -8.07 -1.55 -21.24
N PHE A 140 -7.35 -0.69 -21.96
CA PHE A 140 -7.44 -0.57 -23.41
C PHE A 140 -6.06 -0.78 -24.03
N PRO A 141 -5.94 -1.60 -25.11
CA PRO A 141 -4.71 -1.70 -25.85
C PRO A 141 -4.25 -0.33 -26.36
N ARG A 142 -2.94 -0.13 -26.41
CA ARG A 142 -2.32 1.10 -26.91
C ARG A 142 -2.79 1.42 -28.33
N GLU A 143 -2.92 0.40 -29.16
CA GLU A 143 -3.32 0.50 -30.56
C GLU A 143 -4.83 0.77 -30.73
N SER A 144 -5.60 0.83 -29.63
CA SER A 144 -7.04 1.06 -29.72
C SER A 144 -7.37 2.42 -30.32
N PRO A 145 -8.49 2.55 -31.06
CA PRO A 145 -8.91 3.83 -31.63
C PRO A 145 -9.06 4.94 -30.58
N LEU A 146 -9.51 4.59 -29.37
CA LEU A 146 -9.67 5.52 -28.25
C LEU A 146 -8.33 6.08 -27.78
N VAL A 147 -7.37 5.19 -27.44
CA VAL A 147 -6.06 5.61 -26.94
C VAL A 147 -5.31 6.43 -27.98
N ASN A 148 -5.35 5.99 -29.25
CA ASN A 148 -4.74 6.73 -30.35
C ASN A 148 -5.36 8.12 -30.55
N ALA A 149 -6.69 8.25 -30.45
CA ALA A 149 -7.35 9.54 -30.60
C ALA A 149 -6.97 10.51 -29.48
N LEU A 150 -6.93 10.03 -28.23
CA LEU A 150 -6.52 10.85 -27.07
C LEU A 150 -5.04 11.24 -27.16
N TYR A 151 -4.16 10.30 -27.50
CA TYR A 151 -2.75 10.59 -27.63
C TYR A 151 -2.47 11.58 -28.76
N LYS A 152 -3.11 11.42 -29.92
CA LYS A 152 -3.01 12.39 -31.00
C LYS A 152 -3.44 13.79 -30.56
N ALA A 153 -4.59 13.92 -29.88
CA ALA A 153 -5.06 15.21 -29.40
C ALA A 153 -4.09 15.84 -28.39
N TYR A 154 -3.47 15.01 -27.53
CA TYR A 154 -2.42 15.47 -26.62
C TYR A 154 -1.22 16.03 -27.38
N VAL A 155 -0.64 15.26 -28.32
CA VAL A 155 0.51 15.70 -29.14
C VAL A 155 0.17 16.95 -29.95
N ASP A 156 -1.02 17.02 -30.56
CA ASP A 156 -1.46 18.15 -31.38
C ASP A 156 -1.50 19.46 -30.57
N VAL A 157 -1.75 19.40 -29.26
CA VAL A 157 -1.82 20.56 -28.36
C VAL A 157 -0.48 20.88 -27.68
N THR A 158 0.25 19.85 -27.23
CA THR A 158 1.47 20.03 -26.43
C THR A 158 2.74 20.04 -27.26
N GLY A 159 2.73 19.40 -28.43
CA GLY A 159 3.92 19.09 -29.22
C GLY A 159 4.83 18.02 -28.59
N ASP A 160 4.42 17.41 -27.47
CA ASP A 160 5.21 16.40 -26.77
C ASP A 160 5.08 15.05 -27.47
N THR A 161 6.18 14.60 -28.08
CA THR A 161 6.29 13.29 -28.70
C THR A 161 7.23 12.35 -27.95
N GLU A 162 7.78 12.79 -26.82
CA GLU A 162 8.70 12.00 -25.99
C GLU A 162 7.91 11.08 -25.05
N HIS A 163 6.81 11.57 -24.48
CA HIS A 163 5.99 10.80 -23.55
C HIS A 163 4.91 10.00 -24.27
N GLU A 164 4.84 8.72 -23.93
CA GLU A 164 3.88 7.80 -24.51
C GLU A 164 2.69 7.50 -23.59
N PRO A 165 1.55 6.99 -24.13
CA PRO A 165 0.45 6.49 -23.31
C PRO A 165 0.94 5.43 -22.32
N MET A 166 0.55 5.60 -21.05
CA MET A 166 0.99 4.76 -19.93
C MET A 166 -0.18 4.19 -19.13
N VAL A 167 0.07 3.06 -18.48
CA VAL A 167 -0.81 2.48 -17.45
C VAL A 167 -0.35 3.02 -16.09
N ILE A 168 -1.29 3.40 -15.23
CA ILE A 168 -0.99 3.90 -13.89
C ILE A 168 -1.86 3.20 -12.85
N GLY A 169 -1.21 2.79 -11.75
CA GLY A 169 -1.87 2.33 -10.53
C GLY A 169 -2.34 0.88 -10.55
N GLY A 170 -1.42 -0.04 -10.88
CA GLY A 170 -1.69 -1.47 -11.02
C GLY A 170 -2.17 -1.75 -12.43
#